data_AF-A0A2V9Z9T9-F1
#
_entry.id   AF-A0A2V9Z9T9-F1
#
_cell.length_a   1.000
_cell.length_b   1.000
_cell.length_c   1.000
_cell.angle_alpha   90.00
_cell.angle_beta   90.00
_cell.angle_gamma   90.00
#
_symmetry.space_group_name_H-M   'P 1'
#
loop_
_entity.id
_entity.type
_entity.pdbx_description
1 polymer ?
#
loop_
_entity_poly.entity_id
_entity_poly.type
_entity_poly.pdbx_seq_one_letter_code
_entity_poly.pdbx_strand_id
1 'polypeptide(L)'
;MPVLNNIAGAVSSRMPKALSPKAHAIADYIVVGSLLLAGALFWRKNKRAAMSALICGGAELALNLLTDYPGGIRKVIHPRTHERIDLGLAAMTAAMPEFMEFDDDKKRHFFLLQSGAVTVLANLTEFNGARRLRRSRAA
;
A
#
# COMPACT_ATOMS: atom_id res chain seq x y z
N MET A 1 9.04 -12.88 -10.86
CA MET A 1 7.91 -13.21 -9.94
C MET A 1 8.39 -13.00 -8.51
N PRO A 2 7.95 -11.95 -7.80
CA PRO A 2 8.48 -11.63 -6.49
C PRO A 2 7.94 -12.63 -5.45
N VAL A 3 8.72 -13.69 -5.21
CA VAL A 3 8.42 -14.78 -4.26
C VAL A 3 8.04 -14.27 -2.87
N LEU A 4 8.60 -13.12 -2.46
CA LEU A 4 8.29 -12.44 -1.20
C LEU A 4 6.81 -12.07 -1.04
N ASN A 5 6.14 -11.55 -2.08
CA ASN A 5 4.73 -11.20 -2.01
C ASN A 5 3.85 -12.45 -1.89
N ASN A 6 4.24 -13.53 -2.56
CA ASN A 6 3.50 -14.79 -2.51
C ASN A 6 3.57 -15.41 -1.11
N ILE A 7 4.73 -15.37 -0.46
CA ILE A 7 4.91 -15.86 0.91
C ILE A 7 4.18 -14.96 1.91
N ALA A 8 4.40 -13.64 1.84
CA ALA A 8 3.75 -12.68 2.73
C ALA A 8 2.23 -12.76 2.62
N GLY A 9 1.69 -12.86 1.39
CA GLY A 9 0.27 -13.05 1.13
C GLY A 9 -0.26 -14.39 1.66
N ALA A 10 0.45 -15.49 1.44
CA ALA A 10 0.04 -16.81 1.92
C ALA A 10 -0.01 -16.92 3.46
N VAL A 11 0.94 -16.29 4.15
CA VAL A 11 0.96 -16.25 5.62
C VAL A 11 -0.11 -15.31 6.18
N SER A 12 -0.15 -14.07 5.68
CA SER A 12 -1.07 -13.05 6.22
C SER A 12 -2.54 -13.32 5.92
N SER A 13 -2.87 -13.95 4.79
CA SER A 13 -4.26 -14.31 4.46
C SER A 13 -4.88 -15.33 5.43
N ARG A 14 -4.06 -16.07 6.17
CA ARG A 14 -4.51 -17.06 7.17
C ARG A 14 -4.57 -16.50 8.59
N MET A 15 -4.12 -15.27 8.79
CA MET A 15 -4.12 -14.63 10.11
C MET A 15 -5.49 -14.01 10.43
N PRO A 16 -5.87 -13.92 11.72
CA PRO A 16 -7.05 -13.19 12.13
C PRO A 16 -6.98 -11.75 11.63
N LYS A 17 -8.10 -11.25 11.11
CA LYS A 17 -8.22 -9.85 10.71
C LYS A 17 -8.20 -8.97 11.97
N ALA A 18 -7.08 -8.34 12.25
CA ALA A 18 -6.82 -7.63 13.51
C ALA A 18 -6.73 -6.12 13.34
N LEU A 19 -6.57 -5.61 12.11
CA LEU A 19 -6.41 -4.18 11.86
C LEU A 19 -7.75 -3.49 11.69
N SER A 20 -7.94 -2.42 12.47
CA SER A 20 -9.07 -1.50 12.29
C SER A 20 -8.89 -0.67 11.01
N PRO A 21 -10.00 -0.20 10.39
CA PRO A 21 -9.94 0.70 9.24
C PRO A 21 -9.09 1.96 9.46
N LYS A 22 -9.04 2.47 10.70
CA LYS A 22 -8.23 3.63 11.06
C LYS A 22 -6.73 3.28 11.09
N ALA A 23 -6.38 2.11 11.63
CA ALA A 23 -5.00 1.66 11.68
C ALA A 23 -4.45 1.41 10.27
N HIS A 24 -5.25 0.81 9.38
CA HIS A 24 -4.92 0.63 7.97
C HIS A 24 -4.66 1.97 7.28
N ALA A 25 -5.60 2.92 7.36
CA ALA A 25 -5.44 4.23 6.73
C ALA A 25 -4.20 5.00 7.22
N ILE A 26 -3.85 4.91 8.51
CA ILE A 26 -2.60 5.49 9.04
C ILE A 26 -1.39 4.82 8.39
N ALA A 27 -1.39 3.49 8.27
CA ALA A 27 -0.31 2.75 7.67
C ALA A 27 -0.14 3.12 6.19
N ASP A 28 -1.22 3.28 5.42
CA ASP A 28 -1.13 3.68 4.00
C ASP A 28 -0.48 5.05 3.85
N TYR A 29 -0.83 6.03 4.70
CA TYR A 29 -0.18 7.34 4.66
C TYR A 29 1.30 7.30 5.05
N ILE A 30 1.71 6.34 5.90
CA ILE A 30 3.12 6.09 6.20
C ILE A 30 3.83 5.50 4.97
N VAL A 31 3.21 4.53 4.28
CA VAL A 31 3.77 3.95 3.05
C VAL A 31 3.94 5.03 1.99
N VAL A 32 2.89 5.82 1.72
CA VAL A 32 2.93 6.97 0.81
C VAL A 32 4.05 7.94 1.19
N GLY A 33 4.11 8.37 2.45
CA GLY A 33 5.14 9.28 2.93
C GLY A 33 6.55 8.74 2.72
N SER A 34 6.75 7.44 2.98
CA SER A 34 8.04 6.77 2.80
C SER A 34 8.45 6.67 1.32
N LEU A 35 7.50 6.39 0.41
CA LEU A 35 7.73 6.32 -1.03
C LEU A 35 8.06 7.71 -1.60
N LEU A 36 7.31 8.74 -1.22
CA LEU A 36 7.58 10.12 -1.67
C LEU A 36 8.93 10.62 -1.15
N LEU A 37 9.26 10.33 0.12
CA LEU A 37 10.56 10.66 0.70
C LEU A 37 11.68 9.91 -0.02
N ALA A 38 11.51 8.62 -0.31
CA ALA A 38 12.47 7.85 -1.10
C ALA A 38 12.66 8.43 -2.50
N GLY A 39 11.59 8.90 -3.15
CA GLY A 39 11.64 9.65 -4.40
C GLY A 39 12.59 10.86 -4.32
N ALA A 40 12.43 11.69 -3.28
CA ALA A 40 13.31 12.84 -3.06
C ALA A 40 14.77 12.43 -2.77
N LEU A 41 14.98 11.45 -1.89
CA LEU A 41 16.32 10.99 -1.48
C LEU A 41 17.07 10.30 -2.63
N PHE A 42 16.37 9.58 -3.50
CA PHE A 42 16.97 8.86 -4.62
C PHE A 42 17.19 9.76 -5.84
N TRP A 43 16.54 10.91 -5.93
CA TRP A 43 16.49 11.77 -7.12
C TRP A 43 17.85 12.03 -7.76
N ARG A 44 18.87 12.36 -6.95
CA ARG A 44 20.23 12.64 -7.45
C ARG A 44 21.12 11.41 -7.62
N LYS A 45 20.81 10.31 -6.93
CA LYS A 45 21.67 9.11 -6.87
C LYS A 45 21.23 8.01 -7.84
N ASN A 46 19.93 7.90 -8.07
CA ASN A 46 19.34 6.91 -8.98
C ASN A 46 17.97 7.40 -9.42
N LYS A 47 17.91 8.04 -10.60
CA LYS A 47 16.67 8.60 -11.16
C LYS A 47 15.60 7.54 -11.41
N ARG A 48 15.99 6.33 -11.84
CA ARG A 48 15.05 5.22 -12.09
C ARG A 48 14.32 4.83 -10.81
N ALA A 49 15.05 4.57 -9.74
CA ALA A 49 14.47 4.27 -8.43
C ALA A 49 13.65 5.45 -7.85
N ALA A 50 14.11 6.69 -8.06
CA ALA A 50 13.37 7.87 -7.63
C ALA A 50 12.01 7.99 -8.32
N MET A 51 11.99 7.82 -9.64
CA MET A 51 10.75 7.82 -10.43
C MET A 51 9.83 6.67 -10.03
N SER A 52 10.36 5.46 -9.84
CA SER A 52 9.58 4.34 -9.31
C SER A 52 8.90 4.67 -7.99
N ALA A 53 9.62 5.29 -7.06
CA ALA A 53 9.10 5.62 -5.73
C ALA A 53 7.99 6.68 -5.82
N LEU A 54 8.17 7.69 -6.68
CA LEU A 54 7.14 8.72 -6.92
C LEU A 54 5.90 8.16 -7.63
N ILE A 55 6.07 7.24 -8.58
CA ILE A 55 4.95 6.58 -9.27
C ILE A 55 4.15 5.73 -8.27
N CYS A 56 4.82 4.85 -7.52
CA CYS A 56 4.17 4.01 -6.50
C CYS A 56 3.50 4.87 -5.42
N GLY A 57 4.23 5.85 -4.85
CA GLY A 57 3.70 6.71 -3.80
C GLY A 57 2.56 7.60 -4.28
N GLY A 58 2.61 8.08 -5.53
CA GLY A 58 1.53 8.85 -6.14
C GLY A 58 0.28 8.00 -6.40
N ALA A 59 0.45 6.76 -6.86
CA ALA A 59 -0.65 5.84 -7.08
C ALA A 59 -1.36 5.46 -5.77
N GLU A 60 -0.60 5.12 -4.73
CA GLU A 60 -1.15 4.84 -3.39
C GLU A 60 -1.79 6.10 -2.78
N LEU A 61 -1.18 7.27 -2.91
CA LEU A 61 -1.79 8.51 -2.43
C LEU A 61 -3.13 8.76 -3.13
N ALA A 62 -3.18 8.61 -4.45
CA ALA A 62 -4.44 8.75 -5.18
C ALA A 62 -5.50 7.77 -4.68
N LEU A 63 -5.13 6.51 -4.45
CA LEU A 63 -6.02 5.51 -3.87
C LEU A 63 -6.53 5.94 -2.47
N ASN A 64 -5.64 6.38 -1.58
CA ASN A 64 -5.99 6.83 -0.23
C ASN A 64 -6.97 8.00 -0.25
N LEU A 65 -6.67 9.01 -1.07
CA LEU A 65 -7.51 10.21 -1.20
C LEU A 65 -8.89 9.89 -1.77
N LEU A 66 -9.01 8.87 -2.62
CA LEU A 66 -10.26 8.48 -3.25
C LEU A 66 -11.09 7.46 -2.44
N THR A 67 -10.59 6.98 -1.29
CA THR A 67 -11.22 5.89 -0.53
C THR A 67 -12.16 6.38 0.57
N ASP A 68 -13.30 5.70 0.77
CA ASP A 68 -14.23 5.94 1.89
C ASP A 68 -13.72 5.35 3.21
N TYR A 69 -12.60 5.87 3.72
CA TYR A 69 -12.03 5.51 5.02
C TYR A 69 -11.47 6.75 5.76
N PRO A 70 -10.99 6.65 7.02
CA PRO A 70 -10.43 7.80 7.73
C PRO A 70 -9.29 8.47 6.95
N GLY A 71 -9.40 9.78 6.71
CA GLY A 71 -8.40 10.55 5.96
C GLY A 71 -8.58 10.58 4.44
N GLY A 72 -9.55 9.85 3.88
CA GLY A 72 -9.92 10.00 2.47
C GLY A 72 -10.66 11.33 2.20
N ILE A 73 -10.41 11.93 1.04
CA ILE A 73 -10.98 13.22 0.63
C ILE A 73 -12.23 13.03 -0.23
N ARG A 74 -12.10 12.28 -1.33
CA ARG A 74 -13.19 12.05 -2.30
C ARG A 74 -13.60 10.59 -2.27
N LYS A 75 -14.55 10.28 -1.40
CA LYS A 75 -14.97 8.93 -0.98
C LYS A 75 -15.71 8.13 -2.06
N VAL A 76 -15.06 7.82 -3.17
CA VAL A 76 -15.65 7.10 -4.32
C VAL A 76 -15.23 5.64 -4.42
N ILE A 77 -14.12 5.27 -3.78
CA ILE A 77 -13.64 3.89 -3.70
C ILE A 77 -14.10 3.29 -2.37
N HIS A 78 -14.83 2.18 -2.43
CA HIS A 78 -15.24 1.44 -1.24
C HIS A 78 -13.99 0.78 -0.60
N PRO A 79 -13.85 0.72 0.74
CA PRO A 79 -12.65 0.15 1.39
C PRO A 79 -12.31 -1.29 0.98
N ARG A 80 -13.31 -2.16 0.81
CA ARG A 80 -13.08 -3.49 0.23
C ARG A 80 -12.50 -3.49 -1.19
N THR A 81 -12.81 -2.47 -1.99
CA THR A 81 -12.20 -2.28 -3.31
C THR A 81 -10.76 -1.77 -3.15
N HIS A 82 -10.52 -0.87 -2.20
CA HIS A 82 -9.18 -0.39 -1.84
C HIS A 82 -8.23 -1.55 -1.52
N GLU A 83 -8.60 -2.48 -0.63
CA GLU A 83 -7.76 -3.66 -0.30
C GLU A 83 -7.35 -4.49 -1.53
N ARG A 84 -8.25 -4.61 -2.52
CA ARG A 84 -7.96 -5.35 -3.75
C ARG A 84 -6.99 -4.59 -4.64
N ILE A 85 -7.14 -3.26 -4.69
CA ILE A 85 -6.23 -2.40 -5.43
C ILE A 85 -4.86 -2.39 -4.76
N ASP A 86 -4.77 -2.39 -3.43
CA ASP A 86 -3.51 -2.49 -2.67
C ASP A 86 -2.69 -3.72 -3.05
N LEU A 87 -3.33 -4.88 -3.19
CA LEU A 87 -2.62 -6.09 -3.63
C LEU A 87 -2.03 -5.91 -5.04
N GLY A 88 -2.74 -5.20 -5.91
CA GLY A 88 -2.23 -4.82 -7.24
C GLY A 88 -1.09 -3.81 -7.17
N LEU A 89 -1.20 -2.79 -6.32
CA LEU A 89 -0.15 -1.78 -6.11
C LEU A 89 1.08 -2.38 -5.45
N ALA A 90 0.93 -3.32 -4.51
CA ALA A 90 2.03 -4.09 -3.96
C ALA A 90 2.76 -4.88 -5.05
N ALA A 91 2.01 -5.61 -5.89
CA ALA A 91 2.61 -6.33 -7.02
C ALA A 91 3.36 -5.39 -7.98
N MET A 92 2.77 -4.23 -8.30
CA MET A 92 3.41 -3.19 -9.11
C MET A 92 4.70 -2.69 -8.45
N THR A 93 4.65 -2.34 -7.17
CA THR A 93 5.80 -1.84 -6.38
C THR A 93 6.93 -2.86 -6.35
N ALA A 94 6.64 -4.15 -6.15
CA ALA A 94 7.66 -5.21 -6.22
C ALA A 94 8.26 -5.40 -7.61
N ALA A 95 7.51 -5.11 -8.68
CA ALA A 95 7.99 -5.24 -10.05
C ALA A 95 8.84 -4.03 -10.52
N MET A 96 8.71 -2.87 -9.85
CA MET A 96 9.40 -1.64 -10.27
C MET A 96 10.92 -1.76 -10.44
N PRO A 97 11.68 -2.44 -9.55
CA PRO A 97 13.13 -2.61 -9.74
C PRO A 97 13.51 -3.30 -11.04
N GLU A 98 12.78 -4.34 -11.41
CA GLU A 98 13.00 -5.09 -12.66
C GLU A 98 12.50 -4.28 -13.86
N PHE A 99 11.31 -3.71 -13.77
CA PHE A 99 10.71 -2.92 -14.86
C PHE A 99 11.52 -1.67 -15.22
N MET A 100 12.09 -0.99 -14.23
CA MET A 100 12.90 0.22 -14.42
C MET A 100 14.39 -0.08 -14.50
N GLU A 101 14.78 -1.36 -14.46
CA GLU A 101 16.16 -1.84 -14.60
C GLU A 101 17.16 -1.08 -13.71
N PHE A 102 16.93 -1.08 -12.39
CA PHE A 102 17.94 -0.56 -11.45
C PHE A 102 18.48 -1.67 -10.55
N ASP A 103 19.81 -1.79 -10.54
CA ASP A 103 20.55 -2.89 -9.89
C ASP A 103 21.19 -2.47 -8.56
N ASP A 104 20.53 -1.54 -7.84
CA ASP A 104 20.96 -1.14 -6.51
C ASP A 104 20.23 -1.97 -5.46
N ASP A 105 20.94 -2.92 -4.84
CA ASP A 105 20.38 -3.87 -3.87
C ASP A 105 19.60 -3.18 -2.74
N LYS A 106 20.10 -2.05 -2.22
CA LYS A 106 19.44 -1.34 -1.10
C LYS A 106 18.13 -0.71 -1.56
N LYS A 107 18.13 -0.07 -2.73
CA LYS A 107 16.91 0.53 -3.28
C LYS A 107 15.91 -0.56 -3.69
N ARG A 108 16.36 -1.63 -4.35
CA ARG A 108 15.50 -2.78 -4.69
C ARG A 108 14.85 -3.38 -3.45
N HIS A 109 15.63 -3.60 -2.39
CA HIS A 109 15.11 -4.12 -1.13
C HIS A 109 14.05 -3.21 -0.52
N PHE A 110 14.21 -1.89 -0.59
CA PHE A 110 13.19 -0.93 -0.15
C PHE A 110 11.84 -1.15 -0.86
N PHE A 111 11.82 -1.33 -2.18
CA PHE A 111 10.57 -1.62 -2.91
C PHE A 111 9.93 -2.95 -2.51
N LEU A 112 10.75 -3.98 -2.30
CA LEU A 112 10.25 -5.29 -1.85
C LEU A 112 9.68 -5.22 -0.43
N LEU A 113 10.30 -4.43 0.46
CA LEU A 113 9.78 -4.20 1.82
C LEU A 113 8.44 -3.46 1.79
N GLN A 114 8.32 -2.38 1.00
CA GLN A 114 7.05 -1.64 0.87
C GLN A 114 5.95 -2.55 0.32
N SER A 115 6.26 -3.30 -0.73
CA SER A 115 5.34 -4.28 -1.30
C SER A 115 4.87 -5.33 -0.30
N GLY A 116 5.79 -5.88 0.49
CA GLY A 116 5.47 -6.83 1.56
C GLY A 116 4.57 -6.19 2.63
N ALA A 117 4.88 -4.96 3.06
CA ALA A 117 4.08 -4.23 4.04
C ALA A 117 2.65 -4.00 3.56
N VAL A 118 2.46 -3.47 2.34
CA VAL A 118 1.13 -3.25 1.74
C VAL A 118 0.36 -4.56 1.61
N THR A 119 1.02 -5.64 1.17
CA THR A 119 0.40 -6.98 1.07
C THR A 119 -0.10 -7.48 2.42
N VAL A 120 0.68 -7.29 3.49
CA VAL A 120 0.29 -7.67 4.85
C VAL A 120 -0.88 -6.81 5.34
N LEU A 121 -0.83 -5.49 5.14
CA LEU A 121 -1.90 -4.57 5.54
C LEU A 121 -3.24 -4.92 4.88
N ALA A 122 -3.25 -5.15 3.57
CA ALA A 122 -4.44 -5.56 2.82
C ALA A 122 -5.02 -6.89 3.33
N ASN A 123 -4.16 -7.82 3.74
CA ASN A 123 -4.60 -9.13 4.23
C ASN A 123 -5.00 -9.15 5.71
N LEU A 124 -4.56 -8.22 6.55
CA LEU A 124 -4.86 -8.21 7.98
C LEU A 124 -6.02 -7.29 8.40
N THR A 125 -6.62 -6.57 7.46
CA THR A 125 -7.65 -5.57 7.77
C THR A 125 -9.07 -6.13 7.66
N GLU A 126 -9.93 -5.75 8.61
CA GLU A 126 -11.37 -6.04 8.54
C GLU A 126 -12.17 -4.74 8.38
N PHE A 127 -12.66 -4.48 7.15
CA PHE A 127 -13.58 -3.36 6.92
C PHE A 127 -15.05 -3.66 7.26
N ASN A 128 -15.39 -4.86 7.74
CA ASN A 128 -16.78 -5.23 8.05
C ASN A 128 -17.36 -4.46 9.26
N GLY A 129 -16.53 -4.10 10.25
CA GLY A 129 -16.96 -3.41 11.47
C GLY A 129 -17.46 -1.97 11.26
N ALA A 130 -16.94 -1.26 10.25
CA ALA A 130 -17.33 0.12 9.96
C ALA A 130 -18.81 0.26 9.52
N ARG A 131 -19.37 -0.80 8.91
CA ARG A 131 -20.76 -0.84 8.45
C ARG A 131 -21.76 -0.94 9.60
N ARG A 132 -21.40 -1.64 10.69
CA ARG A 132 -22.28 -1.83 11.87
C ARG A 132 -22.39 -0.54 12.70
N LEU A 133 -21.29 0.17 12.89
CA LEU A 133 -21.26 1.44 13.63
C LEU A 133 -21.93 2.62 12.88
N ARG A 134 -21.91 2.62 11.55
CA ARG A 134 -22.58 3.66 10.75
C ARG A 134 -24.09 3.46 10.65
N ARG A 135 -24.56 2.20 10.62
CA ARG A 135 -25.99 1.87 10.70
C ARG A 135 -26.59 2.15 12.08
N SER A 136 -25.85 1.93 13.16
CA SER A 136 -26.34 2.20 14.52
C SER A 136 -26.34 3.69 14.91
N ARG A 137 -25.65 4.55 14.14
CA ARG A 137 -25.66 6.01 14.33
C ARG A 137 -26.66 6.73 13.41
N ALA A 138 -27.26 6.01 12.46
CA ALA A 138 -28.24 6.52 11.51
C ALA A 138 -29.66 5.96 11.76
N ALA A 139 -29.83 5.20 12.84
CA ALA A 139 -31.10 4.70 13.39
C ALA A 139 -31.27 5.29 14.79
#